data_AF-A0A9W4GSW4-F1
#
_entry.id   AF-A0A9W4GSW4-F1
#
_cell.length_a   1.000
_cell.length_b   1.000
_cell.length_c   1.000
_cell.angle_alpha   90.00
_cell.angle_beta   90.00
_cell.angle_gamma   90.00
#
_symmetry.space_group_name_H-M   'P 1'
#
loop_
_entity.id
_entity.type
_entity.pdbx_description
1 polymer ?
#
loop_
_entity_poly.entity_id
_entity_poly.type
_entity_poly.pdbx_seq_one_letter_code
_entity_poly.pdbx_strand_id
1 'polypeptide(L)'
;MLLPPERTLFVRGDTPLLLLADAPVHDVLPLLAAPGEAVPVCEGWSIVPRLTLCVVDGPGDHGLVIPAFTAPVLDAADTVPGDMAGWCADAERAGGAVVLSMDRLPEVIDWSALLAPGTSRGGFLPAPA
;
A
#
# COMPACT_ATOMS: atom_id res chain seq x y z
N MET A 1 -2.12 -14.77 -3.48
CA MET A 1 -2.30 -14.61 -4.95
C MET A 1 -1.23 -13.70 -5.51
N LEU A 2 -0.90 -13.75 -6.80
CA LEU A 2 0.07 -12.84 -7.43
C LEU A 2 -0.66 -11.61 -7.97
N LEU A 3 -0.25 -10.40 -7.57
CA LEU A 3 -0.74 -9.15 -8.15
C LEU A 3 0.33 -8.58 -9.10
N PRO A 4 -0.02 -8.26 -10.36
CA PRO A 4 0.96 -7.80 -11.33
C PRO A 4 1.44 -6.37 -10.97
N PRO A 5 2.72 -6.04 -11.24
CA PRO A 5 3.31 -4.75 -10.89
C PRO A 5 2.57 -3.54 -11.47
N GLU A 6 1.96 -3.68 -12.65
CA GLU A 6 1.22 -2.61 -13.35
C GLU A 6 -0.07 -2.22 -12.62
N ARG A 7 -0.53 -3.06 -11.68
CA ARG A 7 -1.66 -2.79 -10.80
C ARG A 7 -1.25 -2.29 -9.43
N THR A 8 0.03 -1.93 -9.26
CA THR A 8 0.57 -1.43 -8.01
C THR A 8 1.25 -0.09 -8.20
N LEU A 9 1.23 0.73 -7.16
CA LEU A 9 2.02 1.96 -7.11
C LEU A 9 2.57 2.13 -5.70
N PHE A 10 3.89 2.22 -5.61
CA PHE A 10 4.60 2.47 -4.36
C PHE A 10 4.91 3.95 -4.27
N VAL A 11 4.57 4.59 -3.17
CA VAL A 11 4.85 6.01 -2.94
C VAL A 11 5.69 6.14 -1.67
N ARG A 12 6.84 6.78 -1.79
CA ARG A 12 7.76 7.03 -0.67
C ARG A 12 7.20 8.07 0.31
N GLY A 13 7.88 8.27 1.43
CA GLY A 13 7.56 9.30 2.42
C GLY A 13 7.68 8.80 3.86
N ASP A 14 7.39 9.67 4.82
CA ASP A 14 7.42 9.33 6.26
C ASP A 14 6.41 8.23 6.62
N THR A 15 5.30 8.18 5.90
CA THR A 15 4.35 7.08 5.92
C THR A 15 4.21 6.56 4.50
N PRO A 16 5.00 5.54 4.11
CA PRO A 16 4.99 5.05 2.74
C PRO A 16 3.65 4.41 2.41
N LEU A 17 3.25 4.57 1.16
CA LEU A 17 1.95 4.13 0.64
C LEU A 17 2.14 3.07 -0.45
N LEU A 18 1.26 2.08 -0.45
CA LEU A 18 1.10 1.08 -1.50
C LEU A 18 -0.34 1.13 -1.99
N LEU A 19 -0.53 1.50 -3.25
CA LEU A 19 -1.83 1.45 -3.92
C LEU A 19 -1.96 0.15 -4.71
N LEU A 20 -3.14 -0.47 -4.61
CA LEU A 20 -3.47 -1.72 -5.27
C LEU A 20 -4.75 -1.53 -6.11
N ALA A 21 -4.63 -1.61 -7.43
CA ALA A 21 -5.78 -1.62 -8.33
C ALA A 21 -6.29 -3.03 -8.57
N ASP A 22 -7.62 -3.20 -8.60
CA ASP A 22 -8.28 -4.50 -8.86
C ASP A 22 -7.68 -5.65 -8.02
N ALA A 23 -7.38 -5.37 -6.75
CA ALA A 23 -6.77 -6.35 -5.88
C ALA A 23 -7.78 -7.46 -5.57
N PRO A 24 -7.42 -8.75 -5.71
CA PRO A 24 -8.36 -9.84 -5.44
C PRO A 24 -8.71 -10.00 -3.94
N VAL A 25 -8.07 -9.21 -3.08
CA VAL A 25 -8.38 -9.09 -1.65
C VAL A 25 -9.16 -7.81 -1.32
N HIS A 26 -9.65 -7.06 -2.31
CA HIS A 26 -10.32 -5.78 -2.11
C HIS A 26 -11.45 -5.89 -1.07
N ASP A 27 -12.39 -6.82 -1.26
CA ASP A 27 -13.59 -6.92 -0.42
C ASP A 27 -13.32 -7.38 1.02
N VAL A 28 -12.17 -8.03 1.26
CA VAL A 28 -11.77 -8.51 2.59
C VAL A 28 -10.94 -7.48 3.36
N LEU A 29 -10.45 -6.44 2.69
CA LEU A 29 -9.84 -5.29 3.35
C LEU A 29 -10.94 -4.44 4.01
N PRO A 30 -10.67 -3.88 5.20
CA PRO A 30 -11.63 -3.03 5.89
C PRO A 30 -11.92 -1.78 5.06
N LEU A 31 -13.16 -1.27 5.15
CA LEU A 31 -13.49 0.03 4.59
C LEU A 31 -12.61 1.09 5.26
N LEU A 32 -11.97 1.93 4.46
CA LEU A 32 -11.18 3.02 5.00
C LEU A 32 -12.13 4.04 5.63
N ALA A 33 -12.14 4.08 6.95
CA ALA A 33 -12.80 5.10 7.74
C ALA A 33 -11.73 5.83 8.56
N ALA A 34 -11.21 6.92 8.00
CA ALA A 34 -10.31 7.83 8.70
C ALA A 34 -11.06 9.13 9.05
N PRO A 35 -11.94 9.15 10.06
CA PRO A 35 -12.50 10.40 10.58
C PRO A 35 -11.42 11.13 11.41
N GLY A 36 -10.39 11.69 10.75
CA GLY A 36 -9.28 12.38 11.41
C GLY A 36 -7.98 12.35 10.59
N GLU A 37 -6.83 12.65 11.23
CA GLU A 37 -5.50 12.68 10.59
C GLU A 37 -4.79 11.32 10.54
N ALA A 38 -5.24 10.30 11.29
CA ALA A 38 -4.53 9.02 11.40
C ALA A 38 -5.22 7.91 10.62
N VAL A 39 -4.44 7.19 9.80
CA VAL A 39 -4.90 5.99 9.08
C VAL A 39 -5.01 4.83 10.08
N PRO A 40 -6.16 4.13 10.17
CA PRO A 40 -6.35 3.03 11.11
C PRO A 40 -5.49 1.82 10.74
N VAL A 41 -5.08 1.06 11.76
CA VAL A 41 -4.38 -0.22 11.58
C VAL A 41 -5.35 -1.27 11.02
N CYS A 42 -4.91 -2.03 10.02
CA CYS A 42 -5.62 -3.21 9.52
C CYS A 42 -5.30 -4.42 10.40
N GLU A 43 -6.12 -4.65 11.42
CA GLU A 43 -5.98 -5.80 12.31
C GLU A 43 -5.92 -7.14 11.54
N GLY A 44 -4.93 -7.98 11.89
CA GLY A 44 -4.69 -9.27 11.24
C GLY A 44 -4.03 -9.19 9.87
N TRP A 45 -3.69 -8.01 9.38
CA TRP A 45 -2.91 -7.82 8.16
C TRP A 45 -1.48 -7.38 8.47
N SER A 46 -0.54 -7.76 7.63
CA SER A 46 0.86 -7.33 7.71
C SER A 46 1.47 -7.13 6.33
N ILE A 47 2.57 -6.39 6.27
CA ILE A 47 3.33 -6.16 5.04
C ILE A 47 4.77 -6.61 5.19
N VAL A 48 5.30 -7.32 4.19
CA VAL A 48 6.71 -7.70 4.12
C VAL A 48 7.35 -6.96 2.94
N PRO A 49 7.95 -5.78 3.19
CA PRO A 49 8.61 -5.00 2.14
C PRO A 49 9.98 -5.62 1.82
N ARG A 50 10.18 -6.15 0.62
CA ARG A 50 11.50 -6.56 0.10
C ARG A 50 11.71 -6.00 -1.30
N LEU A 51 12.99 -5.83 -1.66
CA LEU A 51 13.41 -5.26 -2.94
C LEU A 51 12.83 -6.01 -4.16
N THR A 52 12.76 -7.34 -4.08
CA THR A 52 12.32 -8.18 -5.20
C THR A 52 10.83 -8.51 -5.14
N LEU A 53 10.27 -8.59 -3.94
CA LEU A 53 8.88 -8.95 -3.70
C LEU A 53 8.30 -8.18 -2.51
N CYS A 54 7.06 -7.75 -2.62
CA CYS A 54 6.30 -7.23 -1.49
C CYS A 54 5.17 -8.19 -1.19
N VAL A 55 5.01 -8.58 0.07
CA VAL A 55 3.90 -9.44 0.50
C VAL A 55 2.92 -8.60 1.31
N VAL A 56 1.64 -8.67 0.98
CA VAL A 56 0.54 -8.23 1.82
C VAL A 56 -0.11 -9.50 2.35
N ASP A 57 0.12 -9.80 3.63
CA ASP A 57 -0.35 -11.00 4.29
C ASP A 57 -1.59 -10.67 5.13
N GLY A 58 -2.62 -11.49 5.04
CA GLY A 58 -3.92 -11.25 5.66
C GLY A 58 -4.48 -12.51 6.30
N PRO A 59 -5.67 -12.43 6.93
CA PRO A 59 -6.26 -13.56 7.63
C PRO A 59 -6.68 -14.69 6.69
N GLY A 60 -6.52 -15.93 7.15
CA GLY A 60 -6.92 -17.13 6.39
C GLY A 60 -6.07 -17.32 5.14
N ASP A 61 -6.73 -17.48 3.99
CA ASP A 61 -6.07 -17.65 2.68
C ASP A 61 -5.97 -16.32 1.90
N HIS A 62 -6.22 -15.19 2.57
CA HIS A 62 -6.19 -13.87 1.95
C HIS A 62 -4.78 -13.29 2.00
N GLY A 63 -4.21 -13.01 0.83
CA GLY A 63 -2.91 -12.37 0.72
C GLY A 63 -2.46 -12.17 -0.71
N LEU A 64 -1.49 -11.28 -0.88
CA LEU A 64 -0.92 -10.90 -2.17
C LEU A 64 0.60 -11.00 -2.13
N VAL A 65 1.17 -11.44 -3.24
CA VAL A 65 2.58 -11.30 -3.55
C VAL A 65 2.67 -10.37 -4.76
N ILE A 66 3.53 -9.36 -4.67
CA ILE A 66 3.76 -8.35 -5.71
C ILE A 66 5.23 -8.46 -6.13
N PRO A 67 5.55 -8.66 -7.42
CA PRO A 67 6.91 -8.53 -7.93
C PRO A 67 7.37 -7.06 -7.84
N ALA A 68 8.01 -6.70 -6.73
CA ALA A 68 8.29 -5.30 -6.38
C ALA A 68 9.36 -4.65 -7.27
N PHE A 69 10.32 -5.43 -7.78
CA PHE A 69 11.47 -4.88 -8.52
C PHE A 69 11.11 -4.21 -9.86
N THR A 70 9.94 -4.48 -10.43
CA THR A 70 9.42 -3.83 -11.65
C THR A 70 8.23 -2.93 -11.38
N ALA A 71 7.80 -2.81 -10.11
CA ALA A 71 6.67 -1.96 -9.78
C ALA A 71 7.08 -0.48 -9.82
N PRO A 72 6.17 0.41 -10.26
CA PRO A 72 6.45 1.84 -10.26
C PRO A 72 6.57 2.36 -8.82
N VAL A 73 7.58 3.20 -8.61
CA VAL A 73 7.83 3.90 -7.35
C VAL A 73 7.85 5.41 -7.60
N LEU A 74 7.13 6.17 -6.78
CA LEU A 74 7.14 7.64 -6.80
C LEU A 74 7.71 8.19 -5.50
N ASP A 75 8.41 9.32 -5.61
CA ASP A 75 8.71 10.14 -4.43
C ASP A 75 7.48 10.94 -3.99
N ALA A 76 7.34 11.18 -2.68
CA ALA A 76 6.16 11.80 -2.07
C ALA A 76 5.90 13.22 -2.59
N ALA A 77 6.97 13.92 -2.98
CA ALA A 77 6.96 15.36 -3.20
C ALA A 77 6.63 15.79 -4.63
N ASP A 78 6.99 15.03 -5.67
CA ASP A 78 7.07 15.62 -7.02
C ASP A 78 6.72 14.69 -8.20
N THR A 79 6.04 13.55 -7.99
CA THR A 79 5.79 12.54 -9.06
C THR A 79 7.07 12.04 -9.75
N VAL A 80 8.22 12.33 -9.16
CA VAL A 80 9.54 11.91 -9.64
C VAL A 80 9.68 10.42 -9.42
N PRO A 81 10.24 9.67 -10.38
CA PRO A 81 10.56 8.26 -10.19
C PRO A 81 11.43 8.07 -8.93
N GLY A 82 10.88 7.37 -7.95
CA GLY A 82 11.61 6.90 -6.78
C GLY A 82 12.26 5.54 -7.04
N ASP A 83 12.85 4.96 -6.00
CA ASP A 83 13.41 3.62 -6.05
C ASP A 83 12.87 2.72 -4.93
N MET A 84 12.81 1.42 -5.21
CA MET A 84 12.23 0.43 -4.30
C MET A 84 13.04 0.26 -3.02
N ALA A 85 14.36 0.51 -3.05
CA ALA A 85 15.19 0.41 -1.85
C ALA A 85 14.88 1.56 -0.88
N GLY A 86 14.70 2.77 -1.40
CA GLY A 86 14.21 3.92 -0.66
C GLY A 86 12.84 3.65 -0.04
N TRP A 87 11.90 3.10 -0.82
CA TRP A 87 10.58 2.75 -0.30
C TRP A 87 10.64 1.67 0.80
N CYS A 88 11.46 0.64 0.65
CA CYS A 88 11.65 -0.38 1.69
C CYS A 88 12.22 0.22 2.98
N ALA A 89 13.21 1.13 2.86
CA ALA A 89 13.80 1.82 4.00
C ALA A 89 12.80 2.75 4.70
N ASP A 90 11.89 3.37 3.93
CA ASP A 90 10.79 4.16 4.48
C ASP A 90 9.81 3.27 5.25
N ALA A 91 9.47 2.10 4.72
CA ALA A 91 8.55 1.16 5.37
C ALA A 91 9.14 0.56 6.65
N GLU A 92 10.43 0.24 6.65
CA GLU A 92 11.14 -0.20 7.85
C GLU A 92 11.13 0.88 8.93
N ARG A 93 11.42 2.14 8.55
CA ARG A 93 11.42 3.27 9.48
C ARG A 93 10.04 3.55 10.07
N ALA A 94 8.99 3.41 9.27
CA ALA A 94 7.60 3.58 9.69
C ALA A 94 7.05 2.36 10.44
N GLY A 95 7.78 1.23 10.46
CA GLY A 95 7.31 -0.03 11.03
C GLY A 95 6.19 -0.70 10.22
N GLY A 96 6.01 -0.33 8.94
CA GLY A 96 4.91 -0.76 8.10
C GLY A 96 4.65 0.20 6.94
N ALA A 97 3.48 0.08 6.32
CA ALA A 97 3.04 0.98 5.25
C ALA A 97 1.52 1.12 5.24
N VAL A 98 1.02 2.23 4.69
CA VAL A 98 -0.39 2.35 4.34
C VAL A 98 -0.64 1.58 3.06
N VAL A 99 -1.61 0.67 3.06
CA VAL A 99 -2.00 -0.10 1.87
C VAL A 99 -3.46 0.20 1.56
N LEU A 100 -3.71 0.72 0.36
CA LEU A 100 -5.05 1.05 -0.11
C LEU A 100 -5.38 0.26 -1.38
N SER A 101 -6.51 -0.42 -1.36
CA SER A 101 -7.10 -1.10 -2.51
C SER A 101 -8.25 -0.28 -3.09
N MET A 102 -8.30 -0.21 -4.41
CA MET A 102 -9.25 0.57 -5.20
C MET A 102 -9.47 -0.09 -6.57
N ASP A 103 -10.45 0.40 -7.33
CA ASP A 103 -10.74 -0.12 -8.67
C ASP A 103 -9.61 0.18 -9.66
N ARG A 104 -9.03 1.40 -9.61
CA ARG A 104 -7.99 1.84 -10.52
C ARG A 104 -6.96 2.72 -9.84
N LEU A 105 -5.70 2.62 -10.27
CA LEU A 105 -4.66 3.53 -9.79
C LEU A 105 -4.99 4.97 -10.23
N PRO A 106 -4.80 5.96 -9.35
CA PRO A 106 -5.01 7.36 -9.69
C PRO A 106 -3.86 7.87 -10.58
N GLU A 107 -4.16 8.83 -11.44
CA GLU A 107 -3.15 9.52 -12.26
C GLU A 107 -2.35 10.54 -11.43
N VAL A 108 -2.98 11.09 -10.38
CA VAL A 108 -2.40 12.08 -9.46
C VAL A 108 -2.67 11.64 -8.03
N ILE A 109 -1.65 11.71 -7.17
CA ILE A 109 -1.77 11.35 -5.76
C ILE A 109 -2.28 12.56 -4.98
N ASP A 110 -3.56 12.50 -4.58
CA ASP A 110 -4.18 13.42 -3.64
C ASP A 110 -4.53 12.64 -2.37
N TRP A 111 -3.77 12.86 -1.30
CA TRP A 111 -3.99 12.21 -0.01
C TRP A 111 -5.39 12.44 0.55
N SER A 112 -5.96 13.62 0.35
CA SER A 112 -7.31 13.93 0.85
C SER A 112 -8.37 13.14 0.08
N ALA A 113 -8.18 12.93 -1.23
CA ALA A 113 -9.06 12.11 -2.04
C ALA A 113 -8.91 10.61 -1.77
N LEU A 114 -7.67 10.15 -1.52
CA LEU A 114 -7.37 8.74 -1.22
C LEU A 114 -7.96 8.29 0.12
N LEU A 115 -7.98 9.19 1.10
CA LEU A 115 -8.50 8.93 2.44
C LEU A 115 -9.99 9.26 2.60
N ALA A 116 -10.64 9.77 1.54
CA ALA A 116 -12.05 10.08 1.56
C ALA A 116 -12.90 8.81 1.81
N PRO A 117 -13.98 8.89 2.61
CA PRO A 117 -14.83 7.73 2.87
C PRO A 117 -15.39 7.11 1.58
N GLY A 118 -15.28 5.78 1.46
CA GLY A 118 -15.92 5.01 0.39
C GLY A 118 -15.19 4.94 -0.95
N THR A 119 -13.99 5.53 -1.07
CA THR A 119 -13.18 5.47 -2.31
C THR A 119 -12.15 4.34 -2.31
N SER A 120 -11.74 3.87 -1.12
CA SER A 120 -10.72 2.83 -0.97
C SER A 120 -10.97 1.93 0.25
N ARG A 121 -10.31 0.77 0.24
CA ARG A 121 -10.28 -0.19 1.35
C ARG A 121 -8.85 -0.44 1.79
N GLY A 122 -8.63 -0.68 3.08
CA GLY A 122 -7.33 -0.92 3.66
C GLY A 122 -7.01 0.06 4.79
N GLY A 123 -5.74 0.36 4.98
CA GLY A 123 -5.24 1.10 6.13
C GLY A 123 -3.75 0.83 6.37
N PHE A 124 -3.29 1.07 7.59
CA PHE A 124 -1.89 0.83 7.96
C PHE A 124 -1.66 -0.67 8.23
N LEU A 125 -0.71 -1.26 7.52
CA LEU A 125 -0.28 -2.64 7.72
C LEU A 125 1.10 -2.63 8.39
N PRO A 126 1.23 -3.16 9.61
CA PRO A 126 2.52 -3.27 10.27
C PRO A 126 3.43 -4.27 9.55
N ALA A 127 4.73 -4.03 9.60
CA ALA A 127 5.72 -5.06 9.29
C ALA A 127 5.71 -6.13 10.39
N PRO A 128 5.85 -7.43 10.06
CA PRO A 128 5.99 -8.45 11.08
C PRO A 128 7.26 -8.22 11.90
N ALA A 129 7.16 -8.45 13.21
CA ALA A 129 8.25 -8.31 14.17
C ALA A 129 9.42 -9.28 13.90
#